data_AF-A0A9W8D6M0-F1
#
_entry.id   AF-A0A9W8D6M0-F1
#
_cell.length_a   1.000
_cell.length_b   1.000
_cell.length_c   1.000
_cell.angle_alpha   90.00
_cell.angle_beta   90.00
_cell.angle_gamma   90.00
#
_symmetry.space_group_name_H-M   'P 1'
#
loop_
_entity.id
_entity.type
_entity.pdbx_description
1 polymer ?
#
loop_
_entity_poly.entity_id
_entity_poly.type
_entity_poly.pdbx_seq_one_letter_code
_entity_poly.pdbx_strand_id
1 'polypeptide(L)'
;MAFPKRTEASILGKIRQYTCKKSNITQKDMYHVNKLVDAYGKDWERIGEEIDASPRRAQRIWTLHQQRQKVTQAWTEEELETLRNCIRDGIGMAEASRIIGTKMSYACHAKMQSLKNAGLNTKLLKSRTLWNSDDVARLVHLVSTSKGRDVDWTAIGKDLDRSAESCHFRYIKLLQKHFNAKVDHSGAVSREVQKQYEQHQRVDWTKVAQQLSLSERECMEANQFNAGKARWIYDPDTFSWDTADRMAQFIKSNYPKPVPVNYTAVSNYMWTDKSDCVKMTSLLRGEITWTTETLARVVHLRDNGMKFEDIAHQLSPTITAKKVAATYHKQKNPHVYQPLLDTDRKQIKEIMDSRAENMDFIELRALVIKSMPHANKSALYTYVDSHGAALPAYKERLRNANMEHIASQILSGTKQSVLAKQLGIPALMLTNLMRSRAFSMHSRTWSQEETDKLMQVVRASPGPHNWKSISEEVGTKDSKQCRTRYFNVAHRY
;
A
#
# COMPACT_ATOMS: atom_id res chain seq x y z
N MET A 1 40.92 -30.65 -21.93
CA MET A 1 40.82 -30.20 -20.53
C MET A 1 39.41 -30.48 -20.03
N ALA A 2 39.23 -31.53 -19.22
CA ALA A 2 37.93 -31.92 -18.69
C ALA A 2 37.57 -31.05 -17.48
N PHE A 3 36.40 -30.41 -17.52
CA PHE A 3 35.87 -29.64 -16.38
C PHE A 3 35.34 -30.60 -15.30
N PRO A 4 35.53 -30.30 -13.99
CA PRO A 4 35.02 -31.14 -12.94
C PRO A 4 33.49 -31.05 -12.90
N LYS A 5 32.83 -32.21 -13.02
CA LYS A 5 31.39 -32.36 -12.78
C LYS A 5 31.09 -31.92 -11.36
N ARG A 6 30.42 -30.77 -11.20
CA ARG A 6 29.82 -30.41 -9.91
C ARG A 6 28.74 -31.43 -9.59
N THR A 7 28.79 -31.96 -8.37
CA THR A 7 27.84 -32.94 -7.86
C THR A 7 26.43 -32.33 -7.82
N GLU A 8 25.44 -33.15 -8.16
CA GLU A 8 24.01 -32.84 -8.19
C GLU A 8 23.51 -32.21 -6.87
N ALA A 9 24.17 -32.55 -5.75
CA ALA A 9 23.97 -31.96 -4.42
C ALA A 9 24.17 -30.42 -4.39
N SER A 10 25.11 -29.87 -5.16
CA SER A 10 25.40 -28.42 -5.20
C SER A 10 24.34 -27.60 -5.93
N ILE A 11 23.61 -28.24 -6.86
CA ILE A 11 22.55 -27.63 -7.65
C ILE A 11 21.23 -27.67 -6.87
N LEU A 12 20.92 -28.79 -6.21
CA LEU A 12 19.73 -28.95 -5.37
C LEU A 12 19.74 -28.04 -4.13
N GLY A 13 20.90 -27.81 -3.50
CA GLY A 13 21.03 -26.86 -2.39
C GLY A 13 20.71 -25.41 -2.77
N LYS A 14 20.90 -25.02 -4.04
CA LYS A 14 20.64 -23.66 -4.53
C LYS A 14 19.21 -23.44 -5.01
N ILE A 15 18.55 -24.47 -5.55
CA ILE A 15 17.14 -24.39 -5.94
C ILE A 15 16.24 -24.20 -4.69
N ARG A 16 16.59 -24.81 -3.55
CA ARG A 16 15.89 -24.64 -2.26
C ARG A 16 15.92 -23.20 -1.71
N GLN A 17 16.94 -22.40 -2.05
CA GLN A 17 17.02 -20.99 -1.62
C GLN A 17 15.91 -20.11 -2.24
N TYR A 18 15.35 -20.50 -3.39
CA TYR A 18 14.37 -19.71 -4.16
C TYR A 18 12.91 -20.02 -3.85
N THR A 19 12.63 -21.17 -3.25
CA THR A 19 11.26 -21.58 -2.88
C THR A 19 10.88 -21.24 -1.44
N CYS A 20 11.74 -20.52 -0.71
CA CYS A 20 11.46 -20.07 0.66
C CYS A 20 10.34 -19.01 0.66
N LYS A 21 9.10 -19.49 0.54
CA LYS A 21 7.88 -18.71 0.80
C LYS A 21 8.06 -17.99 2.14
N LYS A 22 7.54 -16.77 2.25
CA LYS A 22 7.34 -16.09 3.55
C LYS A 22 6.31 -16.86 4.39
N SER A 23 6.61 -18.10 4.76
CA SER A 23 5.87 -18.84 5.76
C SER A 23 6.11 -18.16 7.10
N ASN A 24 5.02 -17.93 7.84
CA ASN A 24 5.09 -17.47 9.22
C ASN A 24 5.91 -18.48 10.03
N ILE A 25 6.87 -17.99 10.81
CA ILE A 25 7.67 -18.84 11.72
C ILE A 25 6.72 -19.40 12.78
N THR A 26 6.57 -20.73 12.82
CA THR A 26 5.69 -21.41 13.77
C THR A 26 6.41 -21.72 15.08
N GLN A 27 5.66 -22.04 16.13
CA GLN A 27 6.23 -22.50 17.41
C GLN A 27 6.98 -23.83 17.25
N LYS A 28 6.54 -24.69 16.32
CA LYS A 28 7.21 -25.95 15.98
C LYS A 28 8.59 -25.71 15.39
N ASP A 29 8.72 -24.75 14.46
CA ASP A 29 10.00 -24.38 13.86
C ASP A 29 10.98 -23.88 14.93
N MET A 30 10.49 -23.08 15.88
CA MET A 30 11.31 -22.57 16.98
C MET A 30 11.84 -23.67 17.90
N TYR A 31 10.97 -24.60 18.31
CA TYR A 31 11.36 -25.73 19.15
C TYR A 31 12.37 -26.64 18.44
N HIS A 32 12.11 -26.93 17.16
CA HIS A 32 12.98 -27.77 16.37
C HIS A 32 14.37 -27.14 16.20
N VAL A 33 14.46 -25.86 15.83
CA VAL A 33 15.74 -25.14 15.76
C VAL A 33 16.47 -25.14 17.10
N ASN A 34 15.78 -25.02 18.23
CA ASN A 34 16.44 -25.07 19.54
C ASN A 34 17.07 -26.44 19.82
N LYS A 35 16.36 -27.54 19.54
CA LYS A 35 16.90 -28.89 19.68
C LYS A 35 18.14 -29.11 18.81
N LEU A 36 18.14 -28.55 17.60
CA LEU A 36 19.30 -28.64 16.70
C LEU A 36 20.48 -27.79 17.18
N VAL A 37 20.22 -26.64 17.82
CA VAL A 37 21.27 -25.84 18.47
C VAL A 37 21.86 -26.58 19.67
N ASP A 38 21.03 -27.30 20.44
CA ASP A 38 21.52 -28.12 21.56
C ASP A 38 22.39 -29.30 21.07
N ALA A 39 22.04 -29.89 19.91
CA ALA A 39 22.76 -31.02 19.33
C ALA A 39 24.03 -30.62 18.57
N TYR A 40 24.03 -29.48 17.86
CA TYR A 40 25.07 -29.11 16.89
C TYR A 40 25.74 -27.76 17.20
N GLY A 41 25.38 -27.09 18.29
CA GLY A 41 25.84 -25.74 18.58
C GLY A 41 25.25 -24.72 17.60
N LYS A 42 25.99 -23.63 17.34
CA LYS A 42 25.54 -22.54 16.44
C LYS A 42 25.96 -22.76 14.98
N ASP A 43 25.97 -24.01 14.52
CA ASP A 43 26.25 -24.36 13.12
C ASP A 43 25.02 -24.10 12.25
N TRP A 44 24.82 -22.84 11.87
CA TRP A 44 23.65 -22.40 11.13
C TRP A 44 23.57 -22.98 9.71
N GLU A 45 24.68 -23.42 9.14
CA GLU A 45 24.68 -24.09 7.83
C GLU A 45 23.99 -25.44 7.94
N ARG A 46 24.45 -26.27 8.89
CA ARG A 46 23.86 -27.57 9.16
C ARG A 46 22.41 -27.47 9.63
N ILE A 47 22.12 -26.56 10.56
CA ILE A 47 20.76 -26.36 11.07
C ILE A 47 19.83 -25.91 9.93
N GLY A 48 20.30 -24.98 9.08
CA GLY A 48 19.53 -24.51 7.94
C GLY A 48 19.16 -25.63 6.97
N GLU A 49 20.11 -26.52 6.67
CA GLU A 49 19.86 -27.70 5.84
C GLU A 49 18.77 -28.61 6.41
N GLU A 50 18.80 -28.86 7.73
CA GLU A 50 17.86 -29.76 8.40
C GLU A 50 16.43 -29.21 8.48
N ILE A 51 16.27 -27.89 8.61
CA ILE A 51 14.95 -27.23 8.60
C ILE A 51 14.50 -26.72 7.23
N ASP A 52 15.20 -27.12 6.17
CA ASP A 52 14.96 -26.66 4.79
C ASP A 52 14.86 -25.11 4.71
N ALA A 53 15.80 -24.43 5.37
CA ALA A 53 15.86 -22.97 5.45
C ALA A 53 17.28 -22.45 5.24
N SER A 54 17.40 -21.16 4.88
CA SER A 54 18.72 -20.54 4.82
C SER A 54 19.34 -20.40 6.21
N PRO A 55 20.69 -20.41 6.35
CA PRO A 55 21.37 -20.25 7.64
C PRO A 55 20.95 -18.97 8.38
N ARG A 56 20.77 -17.86 7.66
CA ARG A 56 20.24 -16.60 8.20
C ARG A 56 18.81 -16.74 8.74
N ARG A 57 17.98 -17.56 8.11
CA ARG A 57 16.62 -17.83 8.58
C ARG A 57 16.64 -18.69 9.84
N ALA A 58 17.45 -19.74 9.89
CA ALA A 58 17.65 -20.56 11.08
C ALA A 58 18.10 -19.71 12.29
N GLN A 59 19.14 -18.88 12.08
CA GLN A 59 19.62 -17.94 13.10
C GLN A 59 18.51 -17.01 13.58
N ARG A 60 17.72 -16.43 12.66
CA ARG A 60 16.60 -15.55 13.00
C ARG A 60 15.52 -16.28 13.80
N ILE A 61 15.17 -17.52 13.43
CA ILE A 61 14.19 -18.34 14.17
C ILE A 61 14.67 -18.56 15.60
N TRP A 62 15.94 -18.91 15.77
CA TRP A 62 16.55 -19.11 17.09
C TRP A 62 16.57 -17.82 17.93
N THR A 63 17.01 -16.70 17.36
CA THR A 63 16.99 -15.39 18.05
C THR A 63 15.58 -15.00 18.50
N LEU A 64 14.56 -15.23 17.66
CA LEU A 64 13.17 -14.97 18.02
C LEU A 64 12.68 -15.91 19.13
N HIS A 65 13.11 -17.17 19.14
CA HIS A 65 12.78 -18.12 20.19
C HIS A 65 13.38 -17.71 21.54
N GLN A 66 14.68 -17.39 21.55
CA GLN A 66 15.39 -16.92 22.74
C GLN A 66 14.79 -15.62 23.30
N GLN A 67 14.40 -14.70 22.41
CA GLN A 67 13.63 -13.52 22.82
C GLN A 67 12.32 -13.93 23.48
N ARG A 68 11.51 -14.80 22.85
CA ARG A 68 10.21 -15.25 23.39
C ARG A 68 10.31 -15.96 24.73
N GLN A 69 11.34 -16.78 24.96
CA GLN A 69 11.53 -17.46 26.25
C GLN A 69 11.81 -16.47 27.39
N LYS A 70 12.42 -15.33 27.08
CA LYS A 70 12.66 -14.24 28.05
C LYS A 70 11.46 -13.29 28.20
N VAL A 71 10.43 -13.43 27.37
CA VAL A 71 9.27 -12.53 27.44
C VAL A 71 8.43 -12.85 28.66
N THR A 72 8.42 -11.95 29.63
CA THR A 72 7.53 -12.01 30.79
C THR A 72 6.24 -11.23 30.49
N GLN A 73 5.08 -11.76 30.92
CA GLN A 73 3.79 -11.08 30.70
C GLN A 73 3.59 -9.90 31.65
N ALA A 74 3.91 -10.08 32.94
CA ALA A 74 3.79 -9.04 33.96
C ALA A 74 4.93 -8.01 33.83
N TRP A 75 4.60 -6.74 34.01
CA TRP A 75 5.59 -5.66 34.07
C TRP A 75 6.11 -5.52 35.50
N THR A 76 7.42 -5.57 35.70
CA THR A 76 8.04 -5.20 36.97
C THR A 76 8.18 -3.68 37.05
N GLU A 77 8.29 -3.11 38.26
CA GLU A 77 8.50 -1.66 38.40
C GLU A 77 9.84 -1.19 37.79
N GLU A 78 10.88 -2.03 37.82
CA GLU A 78 12.16 -1.74 37.16
C GLU A 78 12.02 -1.67 35.63
N GLU A 79 11.28 -2.59 35.02
CA GLU A 79 10.96 -2.56 33.59
C GLU A 79 10.14 -1.31 33.24
N LEU A 80 9.20 -0.92 34.10
CA LEU A 80 8.40 0.30 33.92
C LEU A 80 9.26 1.55 34.02
N GLU A 81 10.17 1.61 34.98
CA GLU A 81 11.07 2.75 35.16
C GLU A 81 12.02 2.91 33.97
N THR A 82 12.59 1.79 33.51
CA THR A 82 13.38 1.74 32.27
C THR A 82 12.57 2.25 31.08
N LEU A 83 11.31 1.87 30.98
CA LEU A 83 10.42 2.32 29.90
C LEU A 83 10.07 3.81 30.01
N ARG A 84 9.89 4.35 31.23
CA ARG A 84 9.71 5.80 31.48
C ARG A 84 10.95 6.59 31.03
N ASN A 85 12.15 6.10 31.36
CA ASN A 85 13.40 6.70 30.91
C ASN A 85 13.51 6.70 29.37
N CYS A 86 13.20 5.58 28.72
CA CYS A 86 13.15 5.51 27.25
C CYS A 86 12.19 6.54 26.64
N ILE A 87 11.03 6.79 27.27
CA ILE A 87 10.09 7.82 26.81
C ILE A 87 10.70 9.22 26.91
N ARG A 88 11.32 9.54 28.06
CA ARG A 88 11.94 10.85 28.32
C ARG A 88 13.07 11.14 27.34
N ASP A 89 13.86 10.13 27.01
CA ASP A 89 15.04 10.27 26.15
C ASP A 89 14.72 10.13 24.65
N GLY A 90 13.43 10.01 24.28
CA GLY A 90 12.99 9.88 22.89
C GLY A 90 13.35 8.55 22.23
N ILE A 91 13.68 7.52 23.02
CA ILE A 91 14.08 6.20 22.55
C ILE A 91 12.86 5.45 21.99
N GLY A 92 12.98 4.97 20.74
CA GLY A 92 11.91 4.23 20.06
C GLY A 92 11.64 2.85 20.65
N MET A 93 10.42 2.33 20.46
CA MET A 93 9.94 1.06 21.05
C MET A 93 10.78 -0.18 20.76
N ALA A 94 11.44 -0.23 19.60
CA ALA A 94 12.31 -1.35 19.22
C ALA A 94 13.63 -1.34 20.00
N GLU A 95 14.18 -0.16 20.26
CA GLU A 95 15.36 0.02 21.11
C GLU A 95 14.99 -0.23 22.57
N ALA A 96 13.87 0.32 23.04
CA ALA A 96 13.37 0.09 24.41
C ALA A 96 13.16 -1.41 24.71
N SER A 97 12.64 -2.18 23.74
CA SER A 97 12.51 -3.64 23.87
C SER A 97 13.86 -4.36 23.97
N ARG A 98 14.90 -3.86 23.27
CA ARG A 98 16.27 -4.39 23.39
C ARG A 98 16.89 -4.05 24.75
N ILE A 99 16.66 -2.84 25.26
CA ILE A 99 17.14 -2.40 26.58
C ILE A 99 16.49 -3.22 27.68
N ILE A 100 15.16 -3.40 27.64
CA ILE A 100 14.42 -4.14 28.66
C ILE A 100 14.70 -5.64 28.57
N GLY A 101 14.89 -6.19 27.37
CA GLY A 101 15.30 -7.58 27.15
C GLY A 101 14.23 -8.65 27.42
N THR A 102 13.22 -8.34 28.24
CA THR A 102 12.12 -9.23 28.67
C THR A 102 10.77 -8.86 28.05
N LYS A 103 10.72 -7.86 27.18
CA LYS A 103 9.49 -7.37 26.55
C LYS A 103 9.66 -7.24 25.05
N MET A 104 8.63 -7.61 24.29
CA MET A 104 8.60 -7.42 22.85
C MET A 104 8.35 -5.95 22.49
N SER A 105 8.81 -5.52 21.31
CA SER A 105 8.64 -4.14 20.82
C SER A 105 7.18 -3.65 20.84
N TYR A 106 6.21 -4.51 20.52
CA TYR A 106 4.79 -4.15 20.58
C TYR A 106 4.27 -4.01 22.01
N ALA A 107 4.78 -4.81 22.96
CA ALA A 107 4.42 -4.71 24.37
C ALA A 107 4.98 -3.41 24.96
N CYS A 108 6.24 -3.08 24.65
CA CYS A 108 6.84 -1.80 24.99
C CYS A 108 6.02 -0.65 24.39
N HIS A 109 5.62 -0.72 23.12
CA HIS A 109 4.79 0.31 22.49
C HIS A 109 3.47 0.53 23.25
N ALA A 110 2.72 -0.54 23.50
CA ALA A 110 1.45 -0.47 24.21
C ALA A 110 1.61 0.12 25.62
N LYS A 111 2.65 -0.31 26.36
CA LYS A 111 2.90 0.19 27.70
C LYS A 111 3.45 1.62 27.71
N MET A 112 4.26 2.01 26.73
CA MET A 112 4.72 3.41 26.57
C MET A 112 3.54 4.35 26.33
N GLN A 113 2.59 3.95 25.47
CA GLN A 113 1.37 4.72 25.26
C GLN A 113 0.55 4.80 26.56
N SER A 114 0.40 3.68 27.27
CA SER A 114 -0.28 3.67 28.57
C SER A 114 0.39 4.60 29.59
N LEU A 115 1.73 4.65 29.67
CA LEU A 115 2.47 5.50 30.60
C LEU A 115 2.42 6.98 30.20
N LYS A 116 2.54 7.30 28.91
CA LYS A 116 2.33 8.66 28.38
C LYS A 116 0.93 9.16 28.72
N ASN A 117 -0.06 8.29 28.55
CA ASN A 117 -1.43 8.59 28.92
C ASN A 117 -1.57 8.71 30.44
N ALA A 118 -0.94 7.85 31.25
CA ALA A 118 -1.02 7.91 32.72
C ALA A 118 -0.40 9.20 33.31
N GLY A 119 0.73 9.66 32.77
CA GLY A 119 1.40 10.90 33.19
C GLY A 119 0.58 12.16 32.88
N LEU A 120 -0.32 12.10 31.91
CA LEU A 120 -1.27 13.17 31.59
C LEU A 120 -2.55 13.12 32.47
N ASN A 121 -2.69 12.14 33.39
CA ASN A 121 -4.00 11.67 33.86
C ASN A 121 -4.26 11.60 35.37
N THR A 122 -3.48 12.25 36.24
CA THR A 122 -3.81 12.26 37.68
C THR A 122 -4.94 13.21 38.08
N LYS A 123 -5.41 14.12 37.20
CA LYS A 123 -6.56 15.00 37.51
C LYS A 123 -7.76 14.93 36.56
N LEU A 124 -7.67 14.27 35.39
CA LEU A 124 -8.71 14.36 34.33
C LEU A 124 -9.39 13.04 33.93
N LEU A 125 -8.97 11.86 34.44
CA LEU A 125 -9.40 10.59 33.84
C LEU A 125 -10.52 9.81 34.54
N LYS A 126 -11.02 10.22 35.71
CA LYS A 126 -12.17 9.52 36.31
C LYS A 126 -13.50 9.77 35.58
N SER A 127 -13.62 10.82 34.75
CA SER A 127 -14.82 11.06 33.92
C SER A 127 -14.69 10.61 32.46
N ARG A 128 -13.48 10.43 31.91
CA ARG A 128 -13.27 10.29 30.46
C ARG A 128 -13.32 8.86 29.89
N THR A 129 -13.26 7.80 30.69
CA THR A 129 -13.29 6.41 30.16
C THR A 129 -14.70 5.84 29.98
N LEU A 130 -15.67 6.32 30.74
CA LEU A 130 -17.07 5.92 30.60
C LEU A 130 -17.76 6.85 29.59
N TRP A 131 -18.31 6.27 28.54
CA TRP A 131 -19.21 6.96 27.62
C TRP A 131 -20.62 6.86 28.20
N ASN A 132 -21.17 7.95 28.71
CA ASN A 132 -22.57 8.00 29.13
C ASN A 132 -23.50 8.08 27.90
N SER A 133 -24.82 8.02 28.12
CA SER A 133 -25.83 8.12 27.05
C SER A 133 -25.71 9.42 26.25
N ASP A 134 -25.41 10.51 26.93
CA ASP A 134 -25.45 11.86 26.37
C ASP A 134 -24.23 12.09 25.47
N ASP A 135 -23.05 11.63 25.89
CA ASP A 135 -21.83 11.62 25.08
C ASP A 135 -22.01 10.80 23.81
N VAL A 136 -22.71 9.66 23.92
CA VAL A 136 -23.01 8.80 22.77
C VAL A 136 -23.98 9.49 21.81
N ALA A 137 -25.06 10.08 22.32
CA ALA A 137 -26.03 10.81 21.51
C ALA A 137 -25.36 12.01 20.80
N ARG A 138 -24.54 12.76 21.53
CA ARG A 138 -23.80 13.91 21.00
C ARG A 138 -22.75 13.50 19.97
N LEU A 139 -22.02 12.40 20.19
CA LEU A 139 -21.11 11.83 19.18
C LEU A 139 -21.83 11.49 17.88
N VAL A 140 -22.98 10.81 17.95
CA VAL A 140 -23.77 10.45 16.76
C VAL A 140 -24.27 11.70 16.05
N HIS A 141 -24.73 12.71 16.80
CA HIS A 141 -25.16 13.99 16.24
C HIS A 141 -24.02 14.75 15.55
N LEU A 142 -22.85 14.86 16.17
CA LEU A 142 -21.69 15.56 15.59
C LEU A 142 -21.18 14.87 14.32
N VAL A 143 -21.16 13.53 14.30
CA VAL A 143 -20.76 12.78 13.11
C VAL A 143 -21.78 12.97 11.98
N SER A 144 -23.08 12.92 12.27
CA SER A 144 -24.14 13.09 11.26
C SER A 144 -24.26 14.51 10.71
N THR A 145 -23.90 15.53 11.49
CA THR A 145 -23.90 16.94 11.07
C THR A 145 -22.64 17.36 10.33
N SER A 146 -21.59 16.55 10.35
CA SER A 146 -20.36 16.84 9.61
C SER A 146 -20.60 16.84 8.09
N LYS A 147 -20.63 18.04 7.49
CA LYS A 147 -20.82 18.23 6.04
C LYS A 147 -19.50 17.92 5.31
N GLY A 148 -19.28 16.67 4.94
CA GLY A 148 -18.08 16.30 4.18
C GLY A 148 -17.91 14.79 3.98
N ARG A 149 -17.00 14.41 3.06
CA ARG A 149 -16.57 13.01 2.88
C ARG A 149 -15.60 12.54 3.97
N ASP A 150 -15.05 13.48 4.75
CA ASP A 150 -14.08 13.20 5.81
C ASP A 150 -14.61 13.82 7.10
N VAL A 151 -14.90 12.97 8.09
CA VAL A 151 -15.32 13.38 9.42
C VAL A 151 -14.10 13.98 10.14
N ASP A 152 -14.18 15.24 10.55
CA ASP A 152 -13.13 15.88 11.34
C ASP A 152 -13.18 15.39 12.79
N TRP A 153 -12.60 14.21 13.02
CA TRP A 153 -12.53 13.61 14.36
C TRP A 153 -11.77 14.47 15.36
N THR A 154 -10.89 15.38 14.91
CA THR A 154 -10.18 16.31 15.78
C THR A 154 -11.14 17.38 16.32
N ALA A 155 -11.98 17.96 15.45
CA ALA A 155 -13.02 18.88 15.87
C ALA A 155 -14.05 18.22 16.79
N ILE A 156 -14.51 17.01 16.45
CA ILE A 156 -15.45 16.23 17.29
C ILE A 156 -14.82 15.88 18.64
N GLY A 157 -13.55 15.49 18.65
CA GLY A 157 -12.80 15.23 19.89
C GLY A 157 -12.76 16.46 20.79
N LYS A 158 -12.44 17.62 20.22
CA LYS A 158 -12.44 18.89 20.97
C LYS A 158 -13.81 19.22 21.56
N ASP A 159 -14.89 18.98 20.81
CA ASP A 159 -16.26 19.28 21.24
C ASP A 159 -16.75 18.36 22.38
N LEU A 160 -16.37 17.09 22.33
CA LEU A 160 -16.70 16.08 23.34
C LEU A 160 -15.71 15.99 24.51
N ASP A 161 -14.69 16.86 24.52
CA ASP A 161 -13.58 16.81 25.47
C ASP A 161 -12.89 15.42 25.52
N ARG A 162 -12.71 14.82 24.33
CA ARG A 162 -12.17 13.47 24.12
C ARG A 162 -11.13 13.46 22.99
N SER A 163 -10.26 12.45 22.94
CA SER A 163 -9.34 12.33 21.79
C SER A 163 -10.08 11.95 20.51
N ALA A 164 -9.58 12.41 19.36
CA ALA A 164 -10.12 12.08 18.05
C ALA A 164 -10.24 10.57 17.84
N GLU A 165 -9.21 9.82 18.26
CA GLU A 165 -9.17 8.36 18.17
C GLU A 165 -10.23 7.70 19.05
N SER A 166 -10.49 8.23 20.25
CA SER A 166 -11.53 7.70 21.16
C SER A 166 -12.92 7.89 20.56
N CYS A 167 -13.20 9.08 20.02
CA CYS A 167 -14.45 9.38 19.33
C CYS A 167 -14.66 8.47 18.11
N HIS A 168 -13.64 8.35 17.26
CA HIS A 168 -13.68 7.48 16.08
C HIS A 168 -13.91 6.01 16.48
N PHE A 169 -13.12 5.49 17.42
CA PHE A 169 -13.25 4.09 17.85
C PHE A 169 -14.61 3.81 18.50
N ARG A 170 -15.11 4.71 19.34
CA ARG A 170 -16.44 4.57 19.95
C ARG A 170 -17.53 4.56 18.88
N TYR A 171 -17.45 5.46 17.91
CA TYR A 171 -18.42 5.51 16.81
C TYR A 171 -18.43 4.19 16.01
N ILE A 172 -17.27 3.64 15.68
CA ILE A 172 -17.16 2.31 15.04
C ILE A 172 -17.81 1.22 15.91
N LYS A 173 -17.62 1.25 17.23
CA LYS A 173 -18.25 0.30 18.16
C LYS A 173 -19.77 0.47 18.25
N LEU A 174 -20.27 1.70 18.19
CA LEU A 174 -21.71 1.97 18.12
C LEU A 174 -22.29 1.44 16.81
N LEU A 175 -21.63 1.64 15.68
CA LEU A 175 -22.02 1.07 14.39
C LEU A 175 -22.04 -0.47 14.45
N GLN A 176 -21.05 -1.10 15.09
CA GLN A 176 -21.03 -2.56 15.29
C GLN A 176 -22.15 -3.05 16.20
N LYS A 177 -22.42 -2.37 17.33
CA LYS A 177 -23.49 -2.75 18.25
C LYS A 177 -24.86 -2.59 17.59
N HIS A 178 -25.06 -1.50 16.87
CA HIS A 178 -26.25 -1.26 16.07
C HIS A 178 -26.41 -2.36 15.01
N PHE A 179 -25.32 -2.73 14.32
CA PHE A 179 -25.33 -3.85 13.38
C PHE A 179 -25.69 -5.19 14.02
N ASN A 180 -25.23 -5.46 15.24
CA ASN A 180 -25.56 -6.69 15.97
C ASN A 180 -27.01 -6.69 16.48
N ALA A 181 -27.54 -5.55 16.90
CA ALA A 181 -28.96 -5.41 17.28
C ALA A 181 -29.89 -5.67 16.08
N LYS A 182 -29.47 -5.32 14.85
CA LYS A 182 -30.22 -5.62 13.62
C LYS A 182 -30.41 -7.11 13.32
N VAL A 183 -29.63 -8.01 13.93
CA VAL A 183 -29.79 -9.47 13.74
C VAL A 183 -31.19 -9.93 14.14
N ASP A 184 -31.82 -9.25 15.10
CA ASP A 184 -33.17 -9.57 15.60
C ASP A 184 -34.26 -9.30 14.54
N HIS A 185 -34.07 -8.35 13.63
CA HIS A 185 -35.06 -8.02 12.60
C HIS A 185 -34.88 -8.79 11.28
N SER A 186 -33.78 -9.55 11.14
CA SER A 186 -33.44 -10.26 9.90
C SER A 186 -34.54 -11.22 9.43
N GLY A 187 -35.17 -11.95 10.36
CA GLY A 187 -36.25 -12.87 10.05
C GLY A 187 -37.54 -12.18 9.60
N ALA A 188 -37.89 -11.05 10.25
CA ALA A 188 -39.09 -10.28 9.89
C ALA A 188 -38.94 -9.64 8.51
N VAL A 189 -37.78 -9.01 8.25
CA VAL A 189 -37.46 -8.44 6.94
C VAL A 189 -37.49 -9.51 5.85
N SER A 190 -36.84 -10.66 6.08
CA SER A 190 -36.75 -11.73 5.07
C SER A 190 -38.12 -12.31 4.73
N ARG A 191 -39.04 -12.44 5.69
CA ARG A 191 -40.41 -12.90 5.45
C ARG A 191 -41.22 -11.93 4.60
N GLU A 192 -41.13 -10.62 4.87
CA GLU A 192 -41.87 -9.64 4.07
C GLU A 192 -41.30 -9.54 2.65
N VAL A 193 -39.98 -9.60 2.51
CA VAL A 193 -39.32 -9.67 1.19
C VAL A 193 -39.74 -10.93 0.42
N GLN A 194 -39.77 -12.08 1.10
CA GLN A 194 -40.24 -13.34 0.51
C GLN A 194 -41.69 -13.23 0.03
N LYS A 195 -42.58 -12.66 0.85
CA LYS A 195 -43.99 -12.45 0.50
C LYS A 195 -44.16 -11.59 -0.76
N GLN A 196 -43.40 -10.50 -0.89
CA GLN A 196 -43.44 -9.66 -2.10
C GLN A 196 -42.88 -10.42 -3.33
N TYR A 197 -41.82 -11.20 -3.15
CA TYR A 197 -41.22 -12.01 -4.21
C TYR A 197 -42.18 -13.10 -4.73
N GLU A 198 -42.87 -13.80 -3.83
CA GLU A 198 -43.88 -14.83 -4.17
C GLU A 198 -45.08 -14.26 -4.92
N GLN A 199 -45.35 -12.96 -4.76
CA GLN A 199 -46.37 -12.23 -5.53
C GLN A 199 -45.86 -11.76 -6.91
N HIS A 200 -44.67 -12.20 -7.34
CA HIS A 200 -43.98 -11.77 -8.56
C HIS A 200 -43.77 -10.25 -8.64
N GLN A 201 -43.74 -9.56 -7.50
CA GLN A 201 -43.47 -8.14 -7.43
C GLN A 201 -41.98 -7.89 -7.28
N ARG A 202 -41.49 -6.78 -7.87
CA ARG A 202 -40.19 -6.24 -7.50
C ARG A 202 -40.27 -5.79 -6.04
N VAL A 203 -39.26 -6.15 -5.24
CA VAL A 203 -39.21 -5.78 -3.83
C VAL A 203 -39.24 -4.26 -3.66
N ASP A 204 -40.29 -3.79 -3.00
CA ASP A 204 -40.52 -2.39 -2.65
C ASP A 204 -39.95 -2.16 -1.24
N TRP A 205 -38.68 -1.75 -1.20
CA TRP A 205 -37.96 -1.52 0.06
C TRP A 205 -38.60 -0.44 0.91
N THR A 206 -39.29 0.54 0.32
CA THR A 206 -40.02 1.58 1.03
C THR A 206 -41.18 0.97 1.84
N LYS A 207 -41.94 0.04 1.24
CA LYS A 207 -43.01 -0.67 1.97
C LYS A 207 -42.47 -1.56 3.08
N VAL A 208 -41.40 -2.31 2.82
CA VAL A 208 -40.76 -3.17 3.84
C VAL A 208 -40.28 -2.31 5.03
N ALA A 209 -39.65 -1.18 4.73
CA ALA A 209 -39.19 -0.20 5.71
C ALA A 209 -40.33 0.36 6.57
N GLN A 210 -41.43 0.81 5.93
CA GLN A 210 -42.61 1.34 6.61
C GLN A 210 -43.26 0.32 7.55
N GLN A 211 -43.45 -0.92 7.11
CA GLN A 211 -44.09 -1.95 7.92
C GLN A 211 -43.29 -2.33 9.17
N LEU A 212 -41.96 -2.31 9.08
CA LEU A 212 -41.07 -2.73 10.16
C LEU A 212 -40.50 -1.55 10.96
N SER A 213 -40.88 -0.32 10.64
CA SER A 213 -40.33 0.90 11.25
C SER A 213 -38.80 0.98 11.19
N LEU A 214 -38.24 0.58 10.05
CA LEU A 214 -36.80 0.63 9.74
C LEU A 214 -36.55 1.52 8.54
N SER A 215 -35.32 1.98 8.31
CA SER A 215 -34.96 2.61 7.03
C SER A 215 -34.80 1.56 5.92
N GLU A 216 -34.98 1.96 4.66
CA GLU A 216 -34.78 1.07 3.50
C GLU A 216 -33.39 0.41 3.51
N ARG A 217 -32.36 1.19 3.85
CA ARG A 217 -30.99 0.70 4.00
C ARG A 217 -30.90 -0.39 5.05
N GLU A 218 -31.57 -0.24 6.20
CA GLU A 218 -31.55 -1.23 7.27
C GLU A 218 -32.24 -2.52 6.88
N CYS A 219 -33.39 -2.43 6.21
CA CYS A 219 -34.05 -3.59 5.63
C CYS A 219 -33.13 -4.32 4.64
N MET A 220 -32.50 -3.59 3.73
CA MET A 220 -31.54 -4.18 2.78
C MET A 220 -30.33 -4.81 3.48
N GLU A 221 -29.82 -4.23 4.58
CA GLU A 221 -28.70 -4.80 5.33
C GLU A 221 -29.09 -6.07 6.11
N ALA A 222 -30.34 -6.14 6.61
CA ALA A 222 -30.84 -7.23 7.44
C ALA A 222 -31.46 -8.40 6.65
N ASN A 223 -31.90 -8.18 5.40
CA ASN A 223 -32.52 -9.22 4.59
C ASN A 223 -31.54 -10.36 4.25
N GLN A 224 -31.93 -11.59 4.58
CA GLN A 224 -31.20 -12.83 4.28
C GLN A 224 -31.87 -13.67 3.19
N PHE A 225 -33.05 -13.27 2.70
CA PHE A 225 -33.71 -13.94 1.59
C PHE A 225 -32.93 -13.74 0.29
N ASN A 226 -32.55 -14.85 -0.36
CA ASN A 226 -31.67 -14.86 -1.53
C ASN A 226 -32.29 -15.55 -2.77
N ALA A 227 -33.50 -16.09 -2.67
CA ALA A 227 -34.11 -16.78 -3.80
C ALA A 227 -34.36 -15.81 -4.97
N GLY A 228 -34.10 -16.27 -6.18
CA GLY A 228 -34.30 -15.48 -7.40
C GLY A 228 -33.27 -14.37 -7.65
N LYS A 229 -32.22 -14.23 -6.83
CA LYS A 229 -31.14 -13.30 -7.13
C LYS A 229 -30.41 -13.71 -8.41
N ALA A 230 -30.23 -12.75 -9.30
CA ALA A 230 -29.50 -12.98 -10.54
C ALA A 230 -28.01 -13.24 -10.26
N ARG A 231 -27.42 -14.16 -11.01
CA ARG A 231 -25.96 -14.23 -11.14
C ARG A 231 -25.53 -13.19 -12.14
N TRP A 232 -24.55 -12.38 -11.77
CA TRP A 232 -23.92 -11.46 -12.69
C TRP A 232 -22.74 -12.15 -13.37
N ILE A 233 -22.88 -12.38 -14.67
CA ILE A 233 -21.82 -12.94 -15.48
C ILE A 233 -21.19 -11.79 -16.25
N TYR A 234 -19.92 -11.53 -15.95
CA TYR A 234 -19.13 -10.57 -16.68
C TYR A 234 -18.72 -11.16 -18.02
N ASP A 235 -19.31 -10.64 -19.09
CA ASP A 235 -18.91 -10.93 -20.47
C ASP A 235 -18.45 -9.63 -21.14
N PRO A 236 -17.14 -9.40 -21.30
CA PRO A 236 -16.68 -8.13 -21.83
C PRO A 236 -17.08 -7.84 -23.29
N ASP A 237 -17.69 -8.80 -24.01
CA ASP A 237 -18.24 -8.57 -25.36
C ASP A 237 -19.68 -8.03 -25.34
N THR A 238 -20.48 -8.44 -24.36
CA THR A 238 -21.92 -8.12 -24.30
C THR A 238 -22.28 -7.23 -23.10
N PHE A 239 -21.33 -7.00 -22.19
CA PHE A 239 -21.58 -6.34 -20.92
C PHE A 239 -21.76 -4.83 -21.06
N SER A 240 -22.91 -4.33 -20.60
CA SER A 240 -23.14 -2.89 -20.37
C SER A 240 -22.73 -2.50 -18.94
N TRP A 241 -22.03 -1.37 -18.82
CA TRP A 241 -21.66 -0.76 -17.53
C TRP A 241 -22.86 -0.19 -16.76
N ASP A 242 -24.06 -0.09 -17.35
CA ASP A 242 -25.25 0.51 -16.71
C ASP A 242 -25.59 -0.14 -15.36
N THR A 243 -25.47 -1.46 -15.26
CA THR A 243 -25.73 -2.18 -13.99
C THR A 243 -24.67 -1.85 -12.95
N ALA A 244 -23.40 -1.75 -13.37
CA ALA A 244 -22.31 -1.38 -12.49
C ALA A 244 -22.39 0.09 -12.06
N ASP A 245 -22.82 0.99 -12.95
CA ASP A 245 -23.00 2.40 -12.65
C ASP A 245 -24.16 2.62 -11.68
N ARG A 246 -25.29 1.92 -11.85
CA ARG A 246 -26.39 1.91 -10.87
C ARG A 246 -25.91 1.44 -9.49
N MET A 247 -25.13 0.36 -9.45
CA MET A 247 -24.53 -0.13 -8.20
C MET A 247 -23.58 0.91 -7.59
N ALA A 248 -22.74 1.57 -8.40
CA ALA A 248 -21.81 2.60 -7.94
C ALA A 248 -22.55 3.83 -7.37
N GLN A 249 -23.64 4.25 -8.01
CA GLN A 249 -24.50 5.33 -7.54
C GLN A 249 -25.17 4.98 -6.21
N PHE A 250 -25.67 3.74 -6.07
CA PHE A 250 -26.22 3.24 -4.82
C PHE A 250 -25.17 3.25 -3.70
N ILE A 251 -23.98 2.72 -3.96
CA ILE A 251 -22.86 2.71 -3.00
C ILE A 251 -22.48 4.14 -2.60
N LYS A 252 -22.35 5.05 -3.56
CA LYS A 252 -21.99 6.45 -3.30
C LYS A 252 -23.02 7.15 -2.42
N SER A 253 -24.31 6.87 -2.62
CA SER A 253 -25.40 7.53 -1.90
C SER A 253 -25.63 6.95 -0.50
N ASN A 254 -25.45 5.63 -0.35
CA ASN A 254 -25.78 4.93 0.90
C ASN A 254 -24.56 4.61 1.77
N TYR A 255 -23.35 4.57 1.20
CA TYR A 255 -22.11 4.23 1.88
C TYR A 255 -21.02 5.28 1.59
N PRO A 256 -21.24 6.55 1.99
CA PRO A 256 -20.21 7.57 1.85
C PRO A 256 -18.99 7.19 2.69
N LYS A 257 -17.79 7.54 2.22
CA LYS A 257 -16.57 7.36 3.02
C LYS A 257 -16.73 8.13 4.35
N PRO A 258 -16.22 7.60 5.48
CA PRO A 258 -15.46 6.35 5.64
C PRO A 258 -16.31 5.09 5.89
N VAL A 259 -17.63 5.14 5.71
CA VAL A 259 -18.52 4.02 6.01
C VAL A 259 -18.19 2.81 5.12
N PRO A 260 -17.90 1.63 5.69
CA PRO A 260 -17.64 0.44 4.90
C PRO A 260 -18.91 0.02 4.14
N VAL A 261 -18.74 -0.36 2.88
CA VAL A 261 -19.84 -0.83 2.03
C VAL A 261 -20.37 -2.17 2.56
N ASN A 262 -21.68 -2.24 2.85
CA ASN A 262 -22.32 -3.51 3.15
C ASN A 262 -22.84 -4.17 1.87
N TYR A 263 -22.06 -5.12 1.33
CA TYR A 263 -22.43 -5.82 0.10
C TYR A 263 -23.68 -6.71 0.22
N THR A 264 -24.16 -7.02 1.43
CA THR A 264 -25.48 -7.66 1.57
C THR A 264 -26.58 -6.71 1.12
N ALA A 265 -26.52 -5.43 1.52
CA ALA A 265 -27.49 -4.44 1.08
C ALA A 265 -27.36 -4.11 -0.41
N VAL A 266 -26.12 -4.00 -0.92
CA VAL A 266 -25.89 -3.81 -2.36
C VAL A 266 -26.48 -4.99 -3.16
N SER A 267 -26.26 -6.22 -2.71
CA SER A 267 -26.83 -7.43 -3.29
C SER A 267 -28.36 -7.41 -3.29
N ASN A 268 -28.97 -6.99 -2.18
CA ASN A 268 -30.42 -6.88 -2.03
C ASN A 268 -31.02 -5.77 -2.89
N TYR A 269 -30.34 -4.62 -2.99
CA TYR A 269 -30.74 -3.51 -3.86
C TYR A 269 -30.69 -3.91 -5.34
N MET A 270 -29.59 -4.52 -5.77
CA MET A 270 -29.35 -4.94 -7.16
C MET A 270 -30.07 -6.24 -7.52
N TRP A 271 -30.69 -6.91 -6.54
CA TRP A 271 -31.22 -8.28 -6.66
C TRP A 271 -30.23 -9.25 -7.34
N THR A 272 -28.96 -9.09 -7.01
CA THR A 272 -27.81 -9.79 -7.62
C THR A 272 -27.01 -10.49 -6.52
N ASP A 273 -26.37 -11.62 -6.81
CA ASP A 273 -25.54 -12.32 -5.82
C ASP A 273 -24.48 -11.40 -5.18
N LYS A 274 -24.20 -11.61 -3.89
CA LYS A 274 -23.26 -10.78 -3.12
C LYS A 274 -21.83 -10.87 -3.65
N SER A 275 -21.36 -12.07 -3.99
CA SER A 275 -20.01 -12.29 -4.53
C SER A 275 -19.81 -11.55 -5.85
N ASP A 276 -20.86 -11.52 -6.65
CA ASP A 276 -20.92 -10.85 -7.93
C ASP A 276 -20.90 -9.31 -7.80
N CYS A 277 -21.62 -8.74 -6.82
CA CYS A 277 -21.54 -7.30 -6.51
C CYS A 277 -20.12 -6.89 -6.07
N VAL A 278 -19.45 -7.74 -5.28
CA VAL A 278 -18.05 -7.52 -4.88
C VAL A 278 -17.14 -7.53 -6.11
N LYS A 279 -17.27 -8.54 -6.97
CA LYS A 279 -16.49 -8.65 -8.22
C LYS A 279 -16.70 -7.44 -9.13
N MET A 280 -17.95 -7.03 -9.32
CA MET A 280 -18.32 -5.85 -10.11
C MET A 280 -17.67 -4.58 -9.53
N THR A 281 -17.64 -4.44 -8.21
CA THR A 281 -17.00 -3.29 -7.55
C THR A 281 -15.49 -3.28 -7.69
N SER A 282 -14.84 -4.44 -7.64
CA SER A 282 -13.40 -4.55 -7.95
C SER A 282 -13.09 -4.15 -9.39
N LEU A 283 -13.92 -4.56 -10.35
CA LEU A 283 -13.76 -4.14 -11.75
C LEU A 283 -13.93 -2.63 -11.92
N LEU A 284 -14.92 -2.01 -11.25
CA LEU A 284 -15.06 -0.55 -11.23
C LEU A 284 -13.85 0.19 -10.64
N ARG A 285 -13.02 -0.48 -9.83
CA ARG A 285 -11.78 0.07 -9.27
C ARG A 285 -10.54 -0.22 -10.11
N GLY A 286 -10.69 -0.94 -11.23
CA GLY A 286 -9.56 -1.34 -12.08
C GLY A 286 -8.76 -2.50 -11.48
N GLU A 287 -9.35 -3.19 -10.51
CA GLU A 287 -8.84 -4.41 -9.89
C GLU A 287 -9.30 -5.60 -10.74
N ILE A 288 -8.55 -5.86 -11.82
CA ILE A 288 -8.78 -7.02 -12.69
C ILE A 288 -7.82 -8.14 -12.30
N THR A 289 -8.37 -9.34 -12.17
CA THR A 289 -7.57 -10.56 -12.10
C THR A 289 -7.06 -10.91 -13.49
N TRP A 290 -5.76 -10.83 -13.70
CA TRP A 290 -5.12 -11.19 -14.98
C TRP A 290 -5.00 -12.71 -15.12
N THR A 291 -6.09 -13.37 -15.48
CA THR A 291 -6.09 -14.81 -15.77
C THR A 291 -5.52 -15.10 -17.15
N THR A 292 -5.18 -16.36 -17.43
CA THR A 292 -4.72 -16.80 -18.75
C THR A 292 -5.73 -16.46 -19.84
N GLU A 293 -7.02 -16.61 -19.57
CA GLU A 293 -8.12 -16.28 -20.49
C GLU A 293 -8.20 -14.78 -20.75
N THR A 294 -8.08 -13.96 -19.69
CA THR A 294 -8.10 -12.50 -19.80
C THR A 294 -6.91 -12.00 -20.63
N LEU A 295 -5.73 -12.60 -20.41
CA LEU A 295 -4.52 -12.30 -21.16
C LEU A 295 -4.63 -12.72 -22.63
N ALA A 296 -5.12 -13.93 -22.90
CA ALA A 296 -5.36 -14.43 -24.25
C ALA A 296 -6.33 -13.51 -25.01
N ARG A 297 -7.38 -13.04 -24.35
CA ARG A 297 -8.31 -12.05 -24.91
C ARG A 297 -7.63 -10.73 -25.22
N VAL A 298 -6.83 -10.17 -24.32
CA VAL A 298 -6.09 -8.93 -24.59
C VAL A 298 -5.16 -9.09 -25.79
N VAL A 299 -4.49 -10.25 -25.90
CA VAL A 299 -3.64 -10.56 -27.06
C VAL A 299 -4.47 -10.60 -28.35
N HIS A 300 -5.58 -11.34 -28.34
CA HIS A 300 -6.49 -11.45 -29.49
C HIS A 300 -7.03 -10.08 -29.95
N LEU A 301 -7.60 -9.29 -29.02
CA LEU A 301 -8.12 -7.95 -29.33
C LEU A 301 -7.04 -7.04 -29.91
N ARG A 302 -5.83 -7.09 -29.32
CA ARG A 302 -4.71 -6.26 -29.79
C ARG A 302 -4.19 -6.69 -31.16
N ASP A 303 -4.10 -8.00 -31.41
CA ASP A 303 -3.65 -8.54 -32.69
C ASP A 303 -4.69 -8.28 -33.81
N ASN A 304 -5.96 -8.09 -33.47
CA ASN A 304 -7.02 -7.60 -34.38
C ASN A 304 -7.00 -6.06 -34.57
N GLY A 305 -5.98 -5.35 -34.09
CA GLY A 305 -5.79 -3.92 -34.32
C GLY A 305 -6.47 -2.98 -33.32
N MET A 306 -7.14 -3.51 -32.29
CA MET A 306 -7.79 -2.67 -31.27
C MET A 306 -6.75 -1.86 -30.46
N LYS A 307 -7.06 -0.59 -30.16
CA LYS A 307 -6.17 0.27 -29.35
C LYS A 307 -6.22 -0.14 -27.87
N PHE A 308 -5.15 0.12 -27.13
CA PHE A 308 -5.09 -0.25 -25.70
C PHE A 308 -6.11 0.52 -24.85
N GLU A 309 -6.50 1.71 -25.28
CA GLU A 309 -7.58 2.51 -24.70
C GLU A 309 -8.92 1.78 -24.80
N ASP A 310 -9.26 1.27 -25.98
CA ASP A 310 -10.52 0.55 -26.22
C ASP A 310 -10.54 -0.79 -25.46
N ILE A 311 -9.41 -1.52 -25.48
CA ILE A 311 -9.26 -2.76 -24.70
C ILE A 311 -9.39 -2.46 -23.20
N ALA A 312 -8.83 -1.34 -22.72
CA ALA A 312 -8.98 -0.94 -21.33
C ALA A 312 -10.45 -0.71 -20.99
N HIS A 313 -11.18 0.09 -21.79
CA HIS A 313 -12.60 0.34 -21.58
C HIS A 313 -13.47 -0.93 -21.60
N GLN A 314 -13.16 -1.91 -22.45
CA GLN A 314 -13.83 -3.20 -22.45
C GLN A 314 -13.55 -4.02 -21.19
N LEU A 315 -12.37 -3.89 -20.59
CA LEU A 315 -11.97 -4.66 -19.41
C LEU A 315 -12.44 -4.03 -18.09
N SER A 316 -12.47 -2.70 -18.01
CA SER A 316 -12.87 -1.94 -16.83
C SER A 316 -12.94 -0.44 -17.16
N PRO A 317 -13.89 0.33 -16.62
CA PRO A 317 -13.97 1.77 -16.87
C PRO A 317 -12.81 2.55 -16.24
N THR A 318 -12.06 1.95 -15.31
CA THR A 318 -10.98 2.63 -14.56
C THR A 318 -9.61 2.01 -14.77
N ILE A 319 -9.50 0.91 -15.53
CA ILE A 319 -8.19 0.41 -15.94
C ILE A 319 -7.59 1.35 -17.00
N THR A 320 -6.28 1.59 -16.93
CA THR A 320 -5.60 2.48 -17.87
C THR A 320 -5.01 1.68 -19.04
N ALA A 321 -5.01 2.28 -20.23
CA ALA A 321 -4.35 1.74 -21.43
C ALA A 321 -2.90 1.33 -21.16
N LYS A 322 -2.17 2.11 -20.35
CA LYS A 322 -0.79 1.81 -19.93
C LYS A 322 -0.68 0.48 -19.17
N LYS A 323 -1.63 0.19 -18.28
CA LYS A 323 -1.63 -1.07 -17.51
C LYS A 323 -1.92 -2.25 -18.44
N VAL A 324 -2.86 -2.12 -19.37
CA VAL A 324 -3.16 -3.13 -20.39
C VAL A 324 -1.94 -3.38 -21.30
N ALA A 325 -1.33 -2.31 -21.83
CA ALA A 325 -0.15 -2.40 -22.70
C ALA A 325 1.02 -3.09 -22.00
N ALA A 326 1.32 -2.71 -20.75
CA ALA A 326 2.38 -3.33 -19.97
C ALA A 326 2.14 -4.84 -19.78
N THR A 327 0.90 -5.22 -19.50
CA THR A 327 0.52 -6.63 -19.37
C THR A 327 0.64 -7.39 -20.69
N TYR A 328 0.14 -6.82 -21.79
CA TYR A 328 0.26 -7.39 -23.14
C TYR A 328 1.72 -7.63 -23.53
N HIS A 329 2.58 -6.61 -23.38
CA HIS A 329 4.00 -6.74 -23.73
C HIS A 329 4.72 -7.76 -22.87
N LYS A 330 4.36 -7.86 -21.58
CA LYS A 330 4.87 -8.90 -20.68
C LYS A 330 4.51 -10.31 -21.18
N GLN A 331 3.30 -10.49 -21.70
CA GLN A 331 2.84 -11.77 -22.23
C GLN A 331 3.45 -12.11 -23.59
N LYS A 332 3.50 -11.15 -24.53
CA LYS A 332 4.01 -11.37 -25.90
C LYS A 332 5.52 -11.53 -25.96
N ASN A 333 6.23 -10.83 -25.08
CA ASN A 333 7.69 -10.87 -25.00
C ASN A 333 8.13 -11.32 -23.60
N PRO A 334 7.82 -12.56 -23.18
CA PRO A 334 8.12 -13.00 -21.82
C PRO A 334 9.62 -12.91 -21.54
N HIS A 335 10.44 -13.19 -22.54
CA HIS A 335 11.89 -13.05 -22.47
C HIS A 335 12.34 -11.62 -22.14
N VAL A 336 11.66 -10.57 -22.64
CA VAL A 336 11.99 -9.15 -22.35
C VAL A 336 11.79 -8.80 -20.87
N TYR A 337 10.83 -9.45 -20.23
CA TYR A 337 10.43 -9.18 -18.84
C TYR A 337 10.85 -10.28 -17.86
N GLN A 338 11.64 -11.25 -18.31
CA GLN A 338 12.22 -12.24 -17.42
C GLN A 338 13.20 -11.52 -16.49
N PRO A 339 13.02 -11.67 -15.16
CA PRO A 339 14.00 -11.14 -14.22
C PRO A 339 15.34 -11.83 -14.46
N LEU A 340 16.44 -11.09 -14.29
CA LEU A 340 17.78 -11.69 -14.29
C LEU A 340 17.85 -12.83 -13.27
N LEU A 341 18.47 -13.93 -13.68
CA LEU A 341 18.81 -15.02 -12.78
C LEU A 341 19.72 -14.50 -11.69
N ASP A 342 19.58 -15.04 -10.49
CA ASP A 342 20.37 -14.58 -9.36
C ASP A 342 21.86 -14.91 -9.49
N THR A 343 22.20 -15.98 -10.24
CA THR A 343 23.58 -16.27 -10.64
C THR A 343 24.16 -15.11 -11.44
N ASP A 344 23.40 -14.59 -12.41
CA ASP A 344 23.81 -13.45 -13.23
C ASP A 344 23.93 -12.21 -12.36
N ARG A 345 22.95 -11.94 -11.49
CA ARG A 345 23.00 -10.80 -10.54
C ARG A 345 24.24 -10.82 -9.66
N LYS A 346 24.61 -12.00 -9.15
CA LYS A 346 25.81 -12.20 -8.33
C LYS A 346 27.07 -11.95 -9.15
N GLN A 347 27.16 -12.50 -10.34
CA GLN A 347 28.30 -12.29 -11.24
C GLN A 347 28.43 -10.82 -11.69
N ILE A 348 27.32 -10.13 -12.00
CA ILE A 348 27.31 -8.69 -12.30
C ILE A 348 27.91 -7.94 -11.11
N LYS A 349 27.43 -8.23 -9.91
CA LYS A 349 27.90 -7.57 -8.69
C LYS A 349 29.39 -7.79 -8.48
N GLU A 350 29.88 -9.03 -8.60
CA GLU A 350 31.30 -9.35 -8.45
C GLU A 350 32.18 -8.61 -9.47
N ILE A 351 31.77 -8.57 -10.75
CA ILE A 351 32.51 -7.83 -11.79
C ILE A 351 32.49 -6.33 -11.50
N MET A 352 31.35 -5.79 -11.08
CA MET A 352 31.21 -4.36 -10.85
C MET A 352 31.95 -3.90 -9.58
N ASP A 353 31.78 -4.61 -8.46
CA ASP A 353 32.45 -4.31 -7.19
C ASP A 353 33.98 -4.36 -7.34
N SER A 354 34.52 -5.34 -8.08
CA SER A 354 35.97 -5.51 -8.24
C SER A 354 36.64 -4.50 -9.19
N ARG A 355 35.88 -3.80 -10.03
CA ARG A 355 36.44 -2.94 -11.09
C ARG A 355 36.02 -1.48 -11.00
N ALA A 356 34.97 -1.14 -10.24
CA ALA A 356 34.40 0.20 -10.23
C ALA A 356 35.36 1.29 -9.74
N GLU A 357 36.35 0.97 -8.91
CA GLU A 357 37.36 1.94 -8.45
C GLU A 357 38.22 2.44 -9.61
N ASN A 358 38.62 1.54 -10.51
CA ASN A 358 39.64 1.78 -11.54
C ASN A 358 39.07 1.91 -12.96
N MET A 359 37.75 1.82 -13.14
CA MET A 359 37.12 1.79 -14.47
C MET A 359 36.00 2.83 -14.61
N ASP A 360 35.89 3.41 -15.81
CA ASP A 360 34.75 4.24 -16.21
C ASP A 360 33.45 3.43 -16.22
N PHE A 361 32.31 4.04 -15.86
CA PHE A 361 31.05 3.30 -15.83
C PHE A 361 30.61 2.78 -17.20
N ILE A 362 30.86 3.50 -18.30
CA ILE A 362 30.49 3.07 -19.65
C ILE A 362 31.32 1.85 -20.05
N GLU A 363 32.62 1.86 -19.76
CA GLU A 363 33.51 0.74 -20.02
C GLU A 363 33.13 -0.48 -19.17
N LEU A 364 32.87 -0.28 -17.87
CA LEU A 364 32.46 -1.34 -16.97
C LEU A 364 31.11 -1.95 -17.39
N ARG A 365 30.15 -1.10 -17.77
CA ARG A 365 28.84 -1.54 -18.29
C ARG A 365 29.02 -2.37 -19.56
N ALA A 366 29.84 -1.92 -20.51
CA ALA A 366 30.12 -2.67 -21.73
C ALA A 366 30.77 -4.03 -21.44
N LEU A 367 31.71 -4.09 -20.51
CA LEU A 367 32.36 -5.32 -20.06
C LEU A 367 31.35 -6.30 -19.46
N VAL A 368 30.49 -5.85 -18.54
CA VAL A 368 29.46 -6.69 -17.91
C VAL A 368 28.51 -7.24 -18.97
N ILE A 369 28.05 -6.41 -19.92
CA ILE A 369 27.14 -6.85 -20.98
C ILE A 369 27.81 -7.90 -21.87
N LYS A 370 29.08 -7.68 -22.25
CA LYS A 370 29.84 -8.65 -23.05
C LYS A 370 30.04 -9.97 -22.32
N SER A 371 30.13 -9.96 -21.00
CA SER A 371 30.28 -11.16 -20.17
C SER A 371 29.00 -11.99 -20.01
N MET A 372 27.84 -11.45 -20.43
CA MET A 372 26.53 -12.08 -20.24
C MET A 372 25.69 -12.12 -21.53
N PRO A 373 26.17 -12.82 -22.58
CA PRO A 373 25.51 -12.82 -23.88
C PRO A 373 24.10 -13.46 -23.85
N HIS A 374 23.84 -14.33 -22.88
CA HIS A 374 22.55 -15.05 -22.74
C HIS A 374 21.53 -14.31 -21.86
N ALA A 375 21.96 -13.30 -21.10
CA ALA A 375 21.07 -12.59 -20.18
C ALA A 375 20.08 -11.70 -20.94
N ASN A 376 18.90 -11.50 -20.36
CA ASN A 376 17.96 -10.52 -20.90
C ASN A 376 18.60 -9.12 -20.91
N LYS A 377 18.83 -8.55 -22.09
CA LYS A 377 19.52 -7.26 -22.24
C LYS A 377 18.83 -6.13 -21.47
N SER A 378 17.50 -6.02 -21.54
CA SER A 378 16.76 -4.93 -20.88
C SER A 378 16.89 -4.97 -19.35
N ALA A 379 16.69 -6.16 -18.76
CA ALA A 379 16.86 -6.40 -17.34
C ALA A 379 18.33 -6.22 -16.91
N LEU A 380 19.28 -6.67 -17.75
CA LEU A 380 20.71 -6.49 -17.56
C LEU A 380 21.09 -5.00 -17.49
N TYR A 381 20.71 -4.20 -18.48
CA TYR A 381 20.96 -2.76 -18.50
C TYR A 381 20.39 -2.08 -17.27
N THR A 382 19.12 -2.36 -16.93
CA THR A 382 18.45 -1.76 -15.78
C THR A 382 19.15 -2.10 -14.47
N TYR A 383 19.55 -3.37 -14.30
CA TYR A 383 20.23 -3.83 -13.08
C TYR A 383 21.64 -3.26 -12.95
N VAL A 384 22.42 -3.25 -14.04
CA VAL A 384 23.77 -2.66 -14.08
C VAL A 384 23.73 -1.16 -13.77
N ASP A 385 22.82 -0.41 -14.40
CA ASP A 385 22.67 1.04 -14.15
C ASP A 385 22.24 1.32 -12.70
N SER A 386 21.32 0.52 -12.15
CA SER A 386 20.86 0.64 -10.77
C SER A 386 21.94 0.27 -9.75
N HIS A 387 22.66 -0.82 -9.98
CA HIS A 387 23.72 -1.28 -9.10
C HIS A 387 24.92 -0.33 -9.14
N GLY A 388 25.34 0.09 -10.33
CA GLY A 388 26.39 1.09 -10.52
C GLY A 388 26.08 2.38 -9.75
N ALA A 389 24.83 2.86 -9.79
CA ALA A 389 24.41 4.05 -9.05
C ALA A 389 24.52 3.89 -7.52
N ALA A 390 24.57 2.65 -7.01
CA ALA A 390 24.72 2.35 -5.59
C ALA A 390 26.19 2.23 -5.15
N LEU A 391 27.13 2.04 -6.06
CA LEU A 391 28.54 1.77 -5.74
C LEU A 391 29.24 2.98 -5.11
N PRO A 392 30.07 2.77 -4.06
CA PRO A 392 30.81 3.85 -3.40
C PRO A 392 31.71 4.64 -4.35
N ALA A 393 32.45 3.97 -5.24
CA ALA A 393 33.39 4.60 -6.17
C ALA A 393 32.71 5.68 -7.03
N TYR A 394 31.57 5.38 -7.65
CA TYR A 394 30.83 6.34 -8.48
C TYR A 394 30.16 7.45 -7.66
N LYS A 395 29.75 7.15 -6.42
CA LYS A 395 29.27 8.19 -5.48
C LYS A 395 30.36 9.16 -5.08
N GLU A 396 31.60 8.69 -4.91
CA GLU A 396 32.74 9.54 -4.62
C GLU A 396 33.09 10.42 -5.82
N ARG A 397 33.11 9.85 -7.05
CA ARG A 397 33.29 10.63 -8.28
C ARG A 397 32.25 11.74 -8.43
N LEU A 398 30.97 11.44 -8.17
CA LEU A 398 29.91 12.44 -8.19
C LEU A 398 30.09 13.51 -7.09
N ARG A 399 30.55 13.13 -5.89
CA ARG A 399 30.82 14.08 -4.79
C ARG A 399 32.00 15.01 -5.08
N ASN A 400 33.05 14.47 -5.70
CA ASN A 400 34.22 15.24 -6.12
C ASN A 400 33.91 16.16 -7.31
N ALA A 401 32.89 15.82 -8.08
CA ALA A 401 32.39 16.71 -9.11
C ALA A 401 31.59 17.86 -8.47
N ASN A 402 31.91 19.10 -8.85
CA ASN A 402 31.22 20.28 -8.33
C ASN A 402 29.72 20.21 -8.69
N MET A 403 28.90 19.90 -7.68
CA MET A 403 27.45 19.64 -7.83
C MET A 403 26.66 20.86 -8.29
N GLU A 404 27.14 22.07 -8.00
CA GLU A 404 26.54 23.32 -8.48
C GLU A 404 26.81 23.50 -9.97
N HIS A 405 28.05 23.23 -10.38
CA HIS A 405 28.45 23.28 -11.79
C HIS A 405 27.72 22.23 -12.64
N ILE A 406 27.54 21.01 -12.14
CA ILE A 406 26.75 19.98 -12.84
C ILE A 406 25.30 20.46 -13.04
N ALA A 407 24.68 21.01 -11.99
CA ALA A 407 23.30 21.46 -12.10
C ALA A 407 23.15 22.68 -13.02
N SER A 408 24.08 23.63 -12.99
CA SER A 408 24.05 24.76 -13.92
C SER A 408 24.18 24.29 -15.38
N GLN A 409 25.04 23.31 -15.66
CA GLN A 409 25.14 22.72 -17.01
C GLN A 409 23.87 21.99 -17.44
N ILE A 410 23.19 21.27 -16.54
CA ILE A 410 21.91 20.62 -16.87
C ILE A 410 20.82 21.68 -17.13
N LEU A 411 20.79 22.73 -16.33
CA LEU A 411 19.84 23.85 -16.50
C LEU A 411 20.09 24.64 -17.78
N SER A 412 21.35 24.73 -18.25
CA SER A 412 21.68 25.31 -19.55
C SER A 412 21.37 24.40 -20.74
N GLY A 413 20.76 23.23 -20.51
CA GLY A 413 20.31 22.32 -21.55
C GLY A 413 21.25 21.16 -21.86
N THR A 414 22.36 21.01 -21.13
CA THR A 414 23.26 19.86 -21.32
C THR A 414 22.55 18.56 -20.92
N LYS A 415 22.52 17.59 -21.83
CA LYS A 415 21.90 16.28 -21.59
C LYS A 415 22.63 15.54 -20.47
N GLN A 416 21.89 14.94 -19.53
CA GLN A 416 22.47 14.21 -18.40
C GLN A 416 23.37 13.05 -18.85
N SER A 417 23.06 12.42 -19.99
CA SER A 417 23.89 11.33 -20.53
C SER A 417 25.29 11.79 -20.95
N VAL A 418 25.43 13.04 -21.42
CA VAL A 418 26.74 13.61 -21.81
C VAL A 418 27.57 13.89 -20.57
N LEU A 419 26.98 14.51 -19.54
CA LEU A 419 27.66 14.78 -18.27
C LEU A 419 28.04 13.50 -17.54
N ALA A 420 27.14 12.51 -17.52
CA ALA A 420 27.43 11.21 -16.91
C ALA A 420 28.62 10.52 -17.57
N LYS A 421 28.75 10.65 -18.90
CA LYS A 421 29.91 10.16 -19.66
C LYS A 421 31.20 10.92 -19.30
N GLN A 422 31.15 12.25 -19.18
CA GLN A 422 32.31 13.05 -18.80
C GLN A 422 32.81 12.75 -17.39
N LEU A 423 31.89 12.48 -16.47
CA LEU A 423 32.19 12.16 -15.07
C LEU A 423 32.49 10.68 -14.84
N GLY A 424 32.26 9.84 -15.85
CA GLY A 424 32.40 8.40 -15.76
C GLY A 424 31.53 7.71 -14.72
N ILE A 425 30.26 8.12 -14.66
CA ILE A 425 29.25 7.63 -13.71
C ILE A 425 27.98 7.17 -14.44
N PRO A 426 27.11 6.38 -13.80
CA PRO A 426 25.78 6.06 -14.33
C PRO A 426 24.90 7.30 -14.52
N ALA A 427 24.28 7.44 -15.70
CA ALA A 427 23.33 8.52 -15.99
C ALA A 427 22.11 8.54 -15.04
N LEU A 428 21.77 7.37 -14.48
CA LEU A 428 20.73 7.24 -13.47
C LEU A 428 21.05 8.06 -12.19
N MET A 429 22.34 8.25 -11.85
CA MET A 429 22.73 9.06 -10.69
C MET A 429 22.37 10.52 -10.89
N LEU A 430 22.68 11.10 -12.06
CA LEU A 430 22.30 12.47 -12.39
C LEU A 430 20.78 12.63 -12.51
N THR A 431 20.08 11.61 -13.02
CA THR A 431 18.61 11.61 -13.08
C THR A 431 18.00 11.64 -11.68
N ASN A 432 18.52 10.83 -10.76
CA ASN A 432 18.08 10.80 -9.37
C ASN A 432 18.43 12.09 -8.61
N LEU A 433 19.59 12.66 -8.89
CA LEU A 433 20.01 13.96 -8.35
C LEU A 433 19.08 15.08 -8.80
N MET A 434 18.78 15.17 -10.09
CA MET A 434 17.85 16.20 -10.59
C MET A 434 16.45 15.98 -10.05
N ARG A 435 16.02 14.73 -9.88
CA ARG A 435 14.75 14.42 -9.23
C ARG A 435 14.75 14.85 -7.76
N SER A 436 15.82 14.57 -7.00
CA SER A 436 15.90 14.98 -5.59
C SER A 436 16.01 16.49 -5.42
N ARG A 437 16.76 17.18 -6.28
CA ARG A 437 16.84 18.65 -6.31
C ARG A 437 15.53 19.29 -6.73
N ALA A 438 14.85 18.75 -7.74
CA ALA A 438 13.50 19.19 -8.07
C ALA A 438 12.59 19.01 -6.84
N PHE A 439 12.69 17.90 -6.10
CA PHE A 439 11.95 17.73 -4.86
C PHE A 439 12.39 18.66 -3.71
N SER A 440 13.65 19.12 -3.67
CA SER A 440 14.14 20.02 -2.62
C SER A 440 13.88 21.49 -2.93
N MET A 441 13.87 21.90 -4.21
CA MET A 441 13.53 23.26 -4.62
C MET A 441 12.07 23.59 -4.32
N HIS A 442 11.20 22.58 -4.37
CA HIS A 442 9.81 22.76 -3.98
C HIS A 442 9.64 22.60 -2.47
N SER A 443 9.57 23.72 -1.75
CA SER A 443 9.27 23.68 -0.31
C SER A 443 7.94 22.95 -0.07
N ARG A 444 7.91 22.07 0.94
CA ARG A 444 6.69 21.38 1.37
C ARG A 444 5.73 22.31 2.11
N THR A 445 6.25 23.39 2.69
CA THR A 445 5.45 24.41 3.37
C THR A 445 5.08 25.52 2.41
N TRP A 446 3.87 26.04 2.55
CA TRP A 446 3.39 27.20 1.81
C TRP A 446 3.54 28.44 2.69
N SER A 447 4.30 29.43 2.23
CA SER A 447 4.22 30.76 2.83
C SER A 447 2.91 31.44 2.42
N GLN A 448 2.58 32.53 3.13
CA GLN A 448 1.43 33.35 2.77
C GLN A 448 1.66 33.99 1.39
N GLU A 449 2.84 34.55 1.15
CA GLU A 449 3.25 35.14 -0.14
C GLU A 449 3.13 34.16 -1.31
N GLU A 450 3.56 32.91 -1.13
CA GLU A 450 3.41 31.87 -2.17
C GLU A 450 1.93 31.56 -2.43
N THR A 451 1.11 31.54 -1.37
CA THR A 451 -0.34 31.30 -1.49
C THR A 451 -1.00 32.45 -2.23
N ASP A 452 -0.65 33.70 -1.91
CA ASP A 452 -1.21 34.89 -2.54
C ASP A 452 -0.80 34.97 -4.02
N LYS A 453 0.47 34.69 -4.32
CA LYS A 453 0.98 34.58 -5.69
C LYS A 453 0.23 33.50 -6.48
N LEU A 454 0.04 32.31 -5.90
CA LEU A 454 -0.76 31.25 -6.53
C LEU A 454 -2.18 31.74 -6.85
N MET A 455 -2.85 32.39 -5.91
CA MET A 455 -4.22 32.89 -6.11
C MET A 455 -4.27 33.98 -7.19
N GLN A 456 -3.27 34.86 -7.24
CA GLN A 456 -3.14 35.88 -8.26
C GLN A 456 -2.98 35.27 -9.66
N VAL A 457 -2.04 34.33 -9.82
CA VAL A 457 -1.78 33.64 -11.09
C VAL A 457 -3.02 32.88 -11.58
N VAL A 458 -3.72 32.20 -10.67
CA VAL A 458 -4.94 31.46 -11.02
C VAL A 458 -6.07 32.39 -11.45
N ARG A 459 -6.24 33.56 -10.81
CA ARG A 459 -7.25 34.57 -11.19
C ARG A 459 -6.93 35.22 -12.53
N ALA A 460 -5.64 35.41 -12.84
CA ALA A 460 -5.17 36.01 -14.09
C ALA A 460 -5.29 35.06 -15.30
N SER A 461 -5.51 33.76 -15.07
CA SER A 461 -5.63 32.73 -16.11
C SER A 461 -7.10 32.30 -16.32
N PRO A 462 -7.90 33.02 -17.13
CA PRO A 462 -9.29 32.65 -17.38
C PRO A 462 -9.37 31.31 -18.14
N GLY A 463 -10.16 30.37 -17.61
CA GLY A 463 -10.42 29.05 -18.20
C GLY A 463 -9.87 27.87 -17.40
N PRO A 464 -9.82 26.65 -18.01
CA PRO A 464 -9.28 25.47 -17.34
C PRO A 464 -7.82 25.70 -16.89
N HIS A 465 -7.57 25.57 -15.60
CA HIS A 465 -6.26 25.87 -15.01
C HIS A 465 -5.16 24.95 -15.56
N ASN A 466 -4.21 25.53 -16.31
CA ASN A 466 -3.00 24.85 -16.73
C ASN A 466 -1.99 24.85 -15.57
N TRP A 467 -2.12 23.88 -14.67
CA TRP A 467 -1.30 23.78 -13.46
C TRP A 467 0.21 23.75 -13.71
N LYS A 468 0.65 23.32 -14.90
CA LYS A 468 2.08 23.31 -15.27
C LYS A 468 2.57 24.75 -15.47
N SER A 469 1.86 25.54 -16.28
CA SER A 469 2.18 26.96 -16.47
C SER A 469 2.07 27.74 -15.16
N ILE A 470 1.06 27.46 -14.35
CA ILE A 470 0.89 28.09 -13.03
C ILE A 470 2.08 27.77 -12.11
N SER A 471 2.57 26.53 -12.08
CA SER A 471 3.75 26.18 -11.27
C SER A 471 5.02 26.87 -11.75
N GLU A 472 5.18 27.04 -13.07
CA GLU A 472 6.32 27.76 -13.65
C GLU A 472 6.30 29.24 -13.22
N GLU A 473 5.12 29.86 -13.17
CA GLU A 473 4.96 31.26 -12.73
C GLU A 473 5.12 31.43 -11.21
N VAL A 474 4.61 30.48 -10.41
CA VAL A 474 4.83 30.47 -8.95
C VAL A 474 6.32 30.27 -8.63
N GLY A 475 7.00 29.37 -9.34
CA GLY A 475 8.45 29.16 -9.33
C GLY A 475 8.98 28.28 -8.18
N THR A 476 8.26 28.23 -7.05
CA THR A 476 8.70 27.50 -5.84
C THR A 476 7.86 26.26 -5.53
N LYS A 477 6.85 25.95 -6.35
CA LYS A 477 5.90 24.84 -6.13
C LYS A 477 5.62 24.10 -7.42
N ASP A 478 5.49 22.77 -7.34
CA ASP A 478 5.14 21.96 -8.51
C ASP A 478 3.64 22.05 -8.84
N SER A 479 3.27 21.65 -10.06
CA SER A 479 1.88 21.71 -10.55
C SER A 479 0.87 21.01 -9.64
N LYS A 480 1.27 19.90 -8.98
CA LYS A 480 0.41 19.13 -8.08
C LYS A 480 0.24 19.85 -6.75
N GLN A 481 1.30 20.45 -6.21
CA GLN A 481 1.25 21.28 -5.02
C GLN A 481 0.36 22.50 -5.23
N CYS A 482 0.55 23.24 -6.34
CA CYS A 482 -0.28 24.40 -6.70
C CYS A 482 -1.76 24.01 -6.76
N ARG A 483 -2.09 22.94 -7.51
CA ARG A 483 -3.46 22.42 -7.61
C ARG A 483 -4.06 22.09 -6.24
N THR A 484 -3.33 21.34 -5.43
CA THR A 484 -3.81 20.89 -4.11
C THR A 484 -4.03 22.08 -3.18
N ARG A 485 -3.09 23.03 -3.15
CA ARG A 485 -3.20 24.24 -2.32
C ARG A 485 -4.39 25.09 -2.75
N TYR A 486 -4.55 25.32 -4.05
CA TYR A 486 -5.68 26.08 -4.58
C TYR A 486 -7.02 25.49 -4.13
N PHE A 487 -7.23 24.18 -4.31
CA PHE A 487 -8.48 23.54 -3.87
C PHE A 487 -8.70 23.66 -2.35
N ASN A 488 -7.64 23.53 -1.55
CA ASN A 488 -7.73 23.67 -0.10
C ASN A 488 -8.06 25.09 0.37
N VAL A 489 -7.61 26.12 -0.36
CA VAL A 489 -7.89 27.53 -0.04
C VAL A 489 -9.25 27.95 -0.59
N ALA A 490 -9.57 27.58 -1.83
CA ALA A 490 -10.82 27.93 -2.50
C ALA A 490 -12.06 27.28 -1.88
N HIS A 491 -11.94 26.14 -1.19
CA HIS A 491 -13.06 25.48 -0.49
C HIS A 491 -13.29 26.01 0.94
N ARG A 492 -12.47 26.95 1.42
CA ARG A 492 -12.64 27.58 2.75
C ARG A 492 -13.43 28.89 2.71
N TYR A 493 -13.65 29.42 1.52
CA TYR A 493 -14.54 30.55 1.24
C TYR A 493 -15.74 30.03 0.47
#